data_AF-A0A925KBT1-F1
#
_entry.id   AF-A0A925KBT1-F1
#
_cell.length_a   1.000
_cell.length_b   1.000
_cell.length_c   1.000
_cell.angle_alpha   90.00
_cell.angle_beta   90.00
_cell.angle_gamma   90.00
#
_symmetry.space_group_name_H-M   'P 1'
#
loop_
_entity.id
_entity.type
_entity.pdbx_description
1 polymer ?
#
loop_
_entity_poly.entity_id
_entity_poly.type
_entity_poly.pdbx_seq_one_letter_code
_entity_poly.pdbx_strand_id
1 'polypeptide(L)'
;MKQANFRTASSAALQIRLASAILIFLTAATLPYLWLIRHFGYDDILREPSAVILDSFQRGGPPLVAAWFFFAMAALLFIPVALGFRRLLAAHAVDDGGIAVLGIGSAIAQAIGLLRWVLVM
;
A
#
# COMPACT_ATOMS: atom_id res chain seq x y z
N MET A 1 -25.49 32.54 -5.80
CA MET A 1 -25.28 31.79 -4.53
C MET A 1 -25.28 30.26 -4.65
N LYS A 2 -26.02 29.61 -5.56
CA LYS A 2 -26.09 28.12 -5.63
C LYS A 2 -24.77 27.42 -5.98
N GLN A 3 -23.92 28.01 -6.83
CA GLN A 3 -22.71 27.33 -7.35
C GLN A 3 -21.56 27.20 -6.33
N ALA A 4 -21.46 28.11 -5.35
CA ALA A 4 -20.42 28.05 -4.31
C ALA A 4 -20.61 26.82 -3.39
N ASN A 5 -21.86 26.54 -2.99
CA ASN A 5 -22.18 25.41 -2.11
C ASN A 5 -21.89 24.04 -2.74
N PHE A 6 -22.02 23.90 -4.06
CA PHE A 6 -21.74 22.63 -4.76
C PHE A 6 -20.24 22.30 -4.79
N ARG A 7 -19.36 23.30 -4.96
CA ARG A 7 -17.89 23.10 -4.94
C ARG A 7 -17.39 22.66 -3.56
N THR A 8 -17.91 23.26 -2.50
CA THR A 8 -17.52 22.95 -1.11
C THR A 8 -17.95 21.54 -0.70
N ALA A 9 -19.18 21.13 -1.05
CA ALA A 9 -19.69 19.79 -0.74
C ALA A 9 -18.92 18.69 -1.51
N SER A 10 -18.56 18.94 -2.77
CA SER A 10 -17.76 18.01 -3.58
C SER A 10 -16.34 17.83 -3.03
N SER A 11 -15.72 18.90 -2.53
CA SER A 11 -14.40 18.85 -1.88
C SER A 11 -14.43 18.04 -0.57
N ALA A 12 -15.42 18.28 0.30
CA ALA A 12 -15.56 17.53 1.55
C ALA A 12 -15.75 16.03 1.33
N ALA A 13 -16.58 15.63 0.36
CA ALA A 13 -16.77 14.23 0.00
C ALA A 13 -15.48 13.58 -0.53
N LEU A 14 -14.68 14.32 -1.32
CA LEU A 14 -13.38 13.84 -1.80
C LEU A 14 -12.40 13.65 -0.64
N GLN A 15 -12.33 14.60 0.30
CA GLN A 15 -11.48 14.52 1.48
C GLN A 15 -11.83 13.32 2.35
N ILE A 16 -13.13 13.08 2.61
CA ILE A 16 -13.59 11.90 3.37
C ILE A 16 -13.18 10.61 2.67
N ARG A 17 -13.39 10.51 1.34
CA ARG A 17 -12.99 9.32 0.57
C ARG A 17 -11.48 9.07 0.63
N LEU A 18 -10.68 10.14 0.53
CA LEU A 18 -9.22 10.05 0.63
C LEU A 18 -8.79 9.63 2.04
N ALA A 19 -9.36 10.22 3.09
CA ALA A 19 -9.08 9.85 4.47
C ALA A 19 -9.43 8.38 4.74
N SER A 20 -10.59 7.91 4.27
CA SER A 20 -10.98 6.51 4.38
C SER A 20 -10.03 5.59 3.61
N ALA A 21 -9.62 5.96 2.40
CA ALA A 21 -8.67 5.18 1.61
C ALA A 21 -7.30 5.06 2.32
N ILE A 22 -6.82 6.16 2.92
CA ILE A 22 -5.58 6.17 3.71
C ILE A 22 -5.71 5.26 4.93
N LEU A 23 -6.83 5.35 5.67
CA LEU A 23 -7.04 4.52 6.85
C LEU A 23 -7.11 3.02 6.51
N ILE A 24 -7.79 2.68 5.42
CA ILE A 24 -7.87 1.31 4.90
C ILE A 24 -6.48 0.83 4.51
N PHE A 25 -5.71 1.62 3.75
CA PHE A 25 -4.33 1.29 3.36
C PHE A 25 -3.45 1.05 4.58
N LEU A 26 -3.43 1.98 5.55
CA LEU A 26 -2.61 1.87 6.75
C LEU A 26 -2.95 0.61 7.55
N THR A 27 -4.24 0.34 7.74
CA THR A 27 -4.68 -0.84 8.49
C THR A 27 -4.32 -2.13 7.76
N ALA A 28 -4.61 -2.21 6.45
CA ALA A 28 -4.34 -3.37 5.63
C ALA A 28 -2.84 -3.67 5.48
N ALA A 29 -1.98 -2.65 5.50
CA ALA A 29 -0.52 -2.83 5.46
C ALA A 29 0.05 -3.20 6.84
N THR A 30 -0.44 -2.56 7.91
CA THR A 30 0.12 -2.72 9.26
C THR A 30 -0.19 -4.09 9.87
N LEU A 31 -1.39 -4.63 9.66
CA LEU A 31 -1.79 -5.92 10.23
C LEU A 31 -0.90 -7.10 9.78
N PRO A 32 -0.71 -7.36 8.47
CA PRO A 32 0.19 -8.42 8.03
C PRO A 32 1.64 -8.11 8.37
N TYR A 33 2.08 -6.85 8.33
CA TYR A 33 3.43 -6.46 8.77
C TYR A 33 3.70 -6.84 10.23
N LEU A 34 2.80 -6.51 11.15
CA LEU A 34 2.92 -6.89 12.56
C LEU A 34 2.91 -8.41 12.75
N TRP A 35 2.09 -9.12 11.98
CA TRP A 35 2.07 -10.58 12.02
C TRP A 35 3.41 -11.16 11.57
N LEU A 36 3.99 -10.64 10.48
CA LEU A 36 5.28 -11.07 9.95
C LEU A 36 6.43 -10.79 10.93
N ILE A 37 6.43 -9.64 11.61
CA ILE A 37 7.41 -9.37 12.68
C ILE A 37 7.33 -10.46 13.76
N ARG A 38 6.12 -10.72 14.27
CA ARG A 38 5.94 -11.62 15.43
C ARG A 38 6.22 -13.08 15.13
N HIS A 39 5.93 -13.55 13.91
CA HIS A 39 5.97 -14.98 13.58
C HIS A 39 7.13 -15.37 12.67
N PHE A 40 7.70 -14.40 11.93
CA PHE A 40 8.74 -14.67 10.95
C PHE A 40 10.03 -13.86 11.18
N GLY A 41 10.02 -12.90 12.13
CA GLY A 41 11.19 -12.04 12.35
C GLY A 41 11.49 -11.19 11.12
N TYR A 42 10.45 -10.62 10.50
CA TYR A 42 10.52 -9.91 9.21
C TYR A 42 11.71 -8.94 9.08
N ASP A 43 12.04 -8.18 10.12
CA ASP A 43 13.11 -7.18 10.07
C ASP A 43 14.53 -7.79 10.06
N ASP A 44 14.67 -8.99 10.65
CA ASP A 44 15.94 -9.70 10.77
C ASP A 44 16.17 -10.59 9.55
N ILE A 45 15.16 -11.38 9.16
CA ILE A 45 15.26 -12.34 8.06
C ILE A 45 15.56 -11.67 6.71
N LEU A 46 15.10 -10.44 6.49
CA LEU A 46 15.39 -9.70 5.25
C LEU A 46 16.86 -9.27 5.12
N ARG A 47 17.67 -9.43 6.17
CA ARG A 47 19.11 -9.16 6.18
C ARG A 47 19.93 -10.43 5.90
N GLU A 48 19.28 -11.58 5.88
CA GLU A 48 19.93 -12.87 5.65
C GLU A 48 20.15 -13.15 4.15
N PRO A 49 21.05 -14.08 3.80
CA PRO A 49 21.21 -14.55 2.43
C PRO A 49 19.91 -15.13 1.87
N SER A 50 19.67 -14.98 0.56
CA SER A 50 18.44 -15.44 -0.09
C SER A 50 18.13 -16.92 0.13
N ALA A 51 19.15 -17.79 0.21
CA ALA A 51 18.97 -19.21 0.52
C ALA A 51 18.34 -19.44 1.91
N VAL A 52 18.75 -18.65 2.92
CA VAL A 52 18.22 -18.72 4.29
C VAL A 52 16.78 -18.22 4.34
N ILE A 53 16.49 -17.16 3.59
CA ILE A 53 15.13 -16.61 3.46
C ILE A 53 14.20 -17.66 2.85
N LEU A 54 14.61 -18.29 1.75
CA LEU A 54 13.78 -19.25 1.00
C LEU A 54 13.50 -20.51 1.83
N ASP A 55 14.52 -21.05 2.52
CA ASP A 55 14.37 -22.19 3.42
C ASP A 55 13.45 -21.87 4.60
N SER A 56 13.60 -20.69 5.20
CA SER A 56 12.68 -20.21 6.25
C SER A 56 11.24 -20.06 5.75
N PHE A 57 11.06 -19.60 4.51
CA PHE A 57 9.76 -19.48 3.89
C PHE A 57 9.09 -20.84 3.64
N GLN A 58 9.85 -21.82 3.15
CA GLN A 58 9.35 -23.19 2.96
C GLN A 58 8.92 -23.82 4.29
N ARG A 59 9.66 -23.57 5.37
CA ARG A 59 9.32 -24.02 6.73
C ARG A 59 8.12 -23.28 7.34
N GLY A 60 7.95 -21.99 7.02
CA GLY A 60 6.85 -21.17 7.54
C GLY A 60 5.47 -21.53 7.00
N GLY A 61 5.41 -22.21 5.86
CA GLY A 61 4.19 -22.83 5.34
C GLY A 61 3.08 -21.84 4.90
N PRO A 62 1.85 -22.35 4.68
CA PRO A 62 0.76 -21.57 4.08
C PRO A 62 0.38 -20.27 4.79
N PRO A 63 0.38 -20.17 6.14
CA PRO A 63 0.04 -18.92 6.84
C PRO A 63 1.03 -17.79 6.52
N LEU A 64 2.32 -18.11 6.40
CA LEU A 64 3.35 -17.13 6.07
C LEU A 64 3.16 -16.60 4.65
N VAL A 65 2.91 -17.48 3.69
CA VAL A 65 2.62 -17.11 2.30
C VAL A 65 1.40 -16.20 2.23
N ALA A 66 0.33 -16.54 2.95
CA ALA A 66 -0.87 -15.74 3.01
C ALA A 66 -0.59 -14.33 3.58
N ALA A 67 0.11 -14.23 4.71
CA ALA A 67 0.46 -12.95 5.31
C ALA A 67 1.29 -12.07 4.35
N TRP A 68 2.26 -12.67 3.65
CA TRP A 68 3.06 -11.96 2.65
C TRP A 68 2.26 -11.49 1.45
N PHE A 69 1.36 -12.35 0.96
CA PHE A 69 0.47 -12.03 -0.13
C PHE A 69 -0.48 -10.88 0.24
N PHE A 70 -1.10 -10.93 1.43
CA PHE A 70 -1.94 -9.83 1.91
C PHE A 70 -1.15 -8.53 2.08
N PHE A 71 0.10 -8.60 2.55
CA PHE A 71 0.96 -7.42 2.63
C PHE A 71 1.28 -6.83 1.25
N ALA A 72 1.55 -7.69 0.26
CA ALA A 72 1.76 -7.26 -1.12
C ALA A 72 0.50 -6.63 -1.73
N MET A 73 -0.68 -7.19 -1.48
CA MET A 73 -1.96 -6.63 -1.94
C MET A 73 -2.28 -5.30 -1.25
N ALA A 74 -1.93 -5.16 0.03
CA ALA A 74 -2.09 -3.91 0.75
C ALA A 74 -1.28 -2.76 0.12
N ALA A 75 -0.09 -3.05 -0.44
CA ALA A 75 0.69 -2.03 -1.16
C ALA A 75 -0.08 -1.44 -2.35
N LEU A 76 -0.88 -2.24 -3.06
CA LEU A 76 -1.69 -1.77 -4.20
C LEU A 76 -2.84 -0.83 -3.76
N LEU A 77 -3.27 -0.88 -2.50
CA LEU A 77 -4.23 0.07 -1.95
C LEU A 77 -3.69 1.51 -1.88
N PHE A 78 -2.39 1.71 -2.10
CA PHE A 78 -1.82 3.04 -2.23
C PHE A 78 -2.17 3.74 -3.56
N ILE A 79 -2.57 2.98 -4.59
CA ILE A 79 -3.02 3.53 -5.89
C ILE A 79 -4.21 4.48 -5.74
N PRO A 80 -5.34 4.10 -5.09
CA PRO A 80 -6.46 5.02 -4.90
C PRO A 80 -6.08 6.24 -4.02
N VAL A 81 -5.11 6.11 -3.13
CA VAL A 81 -4.58 7.25 -2.34
C VAL A 81 -3.87 8.24 -3.26
N ALA A 82 -2.95 7.78 -4.12
CA ALA A 82 -2.25 8.61 -5.10
C ALA A 82 -3.21 9.33 -6.06
N LEU A 83 -4.22 8.61 -6.57
CA LEU A 83 -5.26 9.19 -7.44
C LEU A 83 -6.16 10.19 -6.69
N GLY A 84 -6.47 9.90 -5.42
CA GLY A 84 -7.24 10.81 -4.57
C GLY A 84 -6.50 12.12 -4.31
N PHE A 85 -5.20 12.04 -4.02
CA PHE A 85 -4.34 13.22 -3.89
C PHE A 85 -4.28 14.04 -5.18
N ARG A 86 -4.08 13.40 -6.34
CA ARG A 86 -4.11 14.11 -7.64
C ARG A 86 -5.39 14.92 -7.84
N ARG A 87 -6.54 14.32 -7.54
CA ARG A 87 -7.84 15.00 -7.64
C ARG A 87 -7.95 16.16 -6.65
N LEU A 88 -7.41 16.00 -5.44
CA LEU A 88 -7.41 17.04 -4.42
C LEU A 88 -6.53 18.23 -4.83
N LEU A 89 -5.34 17.98 -5.37
CA LEU A 89 -4.45 19.02 -5.91
C LEU A 89 -5.11 19.77 -7.08
N ALA A 90 -5.69 19.03 -8.02
CA ALA A 90 -6.41 19.62 -9.15
C ALA A 90 -7.60 20.50 -8.71
N ALA A 91 -8.31 20.12 -7.65
CA ALA A 91 -9.40 20.93 -7.08
C ALA A 91 -8.91 22.28 -6.51
N HIS A 92 -7.63 22.39 -6.16
CA HIS A 92 -6.98 23.61 -5.68
C HIS A 92 -6.13 24.29 -6.76
N ALA A 93 -6.29 23.91 -8.04
CA ALA A 93 -5.51 24.40 -9.17
C ALA A 93 -3.98 24.22 -9.02
N VAL A 94 -3.58 23.18 -8.28
CA VAL A 94 -2.18 22.78 -8.11
C VAL A 94 -1.89 21.65 -9.09
N ASP A 95 -0.82 21.79 -9.88
CA ASP A 95 -0.31 20.70 -10.72
C ASP A 95 0.33 19.62 -9.84
N ASP A 96 0.07 18.35 -10.16
CA ASP A 96 0.62 17.24 -9.39
C ASP A 96 2.08 16.92 -9.76
N GLY A 97 2.60 17.47 -10.85
CA GLY A 97 3.99 17.27 -11.29
C GLY A 97 4.37 15.80 -11.49
N GLY A 98 3.40 14.91 -11.72
CA GLY A 98 3.64 13.47 -11.82
C GLY A 98 3.76 12.73 -10.47
N ILE A 99 3.49 13.37 -9.33
CA ILE A 99 3.51 12.74 -8.00
C ILE A 99 2.59 11.51 -7.96
N ALA A 100 1.43 11.57 -8.63
CA ALA A 100 0.52 10.43 -8.69
C ALA A 100 1.12 9.23 -9.44
N VAL A 101 1.89 9.49 -10.50
CA VAL A 101 2.58 8.44 -11.27
C VAL A 101 3.66 7.80 -10.40
N LEU A 102 4.44 8.61 -9.67
CA LEU A 102 5.44 8.10 -8.72
C LEU A 102 4.79 7.26 -7.61
N GLY A 103 3.67 7.72 -7.05
CA GLY A 103 2.93 6.96 -6.03
C GLY A 103 2.36 5.64 -6.54
N ILE A 104 1.85 5.60 -7.77
CA ILE A 104 1.41 4.35 -8.41
C ILE A 104 2.61 3.44 -8.67
N GLY A 105 3.71 4.01 -9.19
CA GLY A 105 4.96 3.29 -9.44
C GLY A 105 5.53 2.67 -8.18
N SER A 106 5.52 3.38 -7.05
CA SER A 106 5.97 2.86 -5.76
C SER A 106 5.07 1.74 -5.25
N ALA A 107 3.75 1.86 -5.40
CA ALA A 107 2.80 0.81 -5.04
C ALA A 107 3.06 -0.50 -5.79
N ILE A 108 3.28 -0.39 -7.11
CA ILE A 108 3.58 -1.54 -7.97
C ILE A 108 4.95 -2.13 -7.64
N ALA A 109 5.99 -1.30 -7.53
CA ALA A 109 7.33 -1.75 -7.20
C ALA A 109 7.37 -2.47 -5.85
N GLN A 110 6.66 -1.94 -4.84
CA GLN A 110 6.53 -2.56 -3.53
C GLN A 110 5.81 -3.91 -3.60
N ALA A 111 4.70 -4.00 -4.34
CA ALA A 111 3.96 -5.25 -4.51
C ALA A 111 4.83 -6.32 -5.20
N ILE A 112 5.56 -5.96 -6.26
CA ILE A 112 6.50 -6.86 -6.96
C ILE A 112 7.61 -7.31 -6.01
N GLY A 113 8.23 -6.37 -5.27
CA GLY A 113 9.29 -6.66 -4.31
C GLY A 113 8.87 -7.62 -3.19
N LEU A 114 7.60 -7.58 -2.80
CA LEU A 114 7.03 -8.51 -1.82
C LEU A 114 6.67 -9.86 -2.47
N LEU A 115 6.06 -9.86 -3.65
CA LEU A 115 5.67 -11.08 -4.37
C LEU A 115 6.85 -11.90 -4.86
N ARG A 116 8.04 -11.30 -5.06
CA ARG A 116 9.23 -12.04 -5.51
C ARG A 116 9.53 -13.26 -4.65
N TRP A 117 9.29 -13.17 -3.34
CA TRP A 117 9.56 -14.26 -2.41
C TRP A 117 8.51 -15.36 -2.53
N VAL A 118 7.26 -15.00 -2.82
CA VAL A 118 6.14 -15.92 -3.03
C VAL A 118 6.29 -16.70 -4.33
N LEU A 119 6.82 -16.08 -5.38
CA LEU A 119 6.90 -16.67 -6.72
C LEU A 119 8.15 -17.52 -6.97
N VAL A 120 9.18 -17.41 -6.12
CA VAL A 120 10.44 -18.18 -6.22
C VAL A 120 10.40 -19.49 -5.42
N MET A 121 9.29 -19.74 -4.71
CA MET A 121 8.98 -21.00 -4.02
C MET A 121 8.70 -22.12 -5.01
#